data_AF-A0A9F2RE63-F1
#
_entry.id   AF-A0A9F2RE63-F1
#
_cell.length_a   1.000
_cell.length_b   1.000
_cell.length_c   1.000
_cell.angle_alpha   90.00
_cell.angle_beta   90.00
_cell.angle_gamma   90.00
#
_symmetry.space_group_name_H-M   'P 1'
#
loop_
_entity.id
_entity.type
_entity.pdbx_description
1 polymer ?
#
loop_
_entity_poly.entity_id
_entity_poly.type
_entity_poly.pdbx_seq_one_letter_code
_entity_poly.pdbx_strand_id
1 'polypeptide(L)'
;MMSLLWYYRPEHTQGGRNSSMHQNEIFASRHQDENSVACIEEKCYVLTFAEYCRFCALAKRRVEGIPGKKTVMVPPSEEYSTPAHRKVPEDTDPELVFLCRHVYDFRHGRILKNPQ
;
A
#
# COMPACT_ATOMS: atom_id res chain seq x y z
N MET A 1 19.32 1.99 15.97
CA MET A 1 18.03 2.72 16.15
C MET A 1 17.60 3.18 14.77
N MET A 2 16.29 3.11 14.45
CA MET A 2 15.75 3.56 13.17
C MET A 2 14.70 4.65 13.40
N SER A 3 14.65 5.64 12.52
CA SER A 3 13.55 6.60 12.47
C SER A 3 12.45 6.05 11.55
N LEU A 4 11.19 6.23 11.94
CA LEU A 4 10.03 5.73 11.21
C LEU A 4 8.93 6.80 11.09
N LEU A 5 8.07 6.61 10.09
CA LEU A 5 6.80 7.30 9.93
C LEU A 5 5.68 6.28 10.04
N TRP A 6 4.69 6.57 10.88
CA TRP A 6 3.60 5.64 11.15
C TRP A 6 2.54 5.61 10.05
N TYR A 7 2.06 4.40 9.75
CA TYR A 7 0.79 4.16 9.10
C TYR A 7 -0.25 3.76 10.14
N TYR A 8 -1.50 4.16 9.92
CA TYR A 8 -2.62 3.81 10.79
C TYR A 8 -3.62 2.93 10.04
N ARG A 9 -4.10 1.88 10.71
CA ARG A 9 -5.29 1.17 10.26
C ARG A 9 -6.55 1.98 10.61
N PRO A 10 -7.65 1.86 9.87
CA PRO A 10 -8.90 2.55 10.17
C PRO A 10 -9.38 2.41 11.61
N GLU A 11 -9.21 1.23 12.18
CA GLU A 11 -9.61 0.89 13.55
C GLU A 11 -8.82 1.67 14.61
N HIS A 12 -7.64 2.19 14.26
CA HIS A 12 -6.79 2.98 15.14
C HIS A 12 -6.96 4.50 14.95
N THR A 13 -7.90 4.91 14.10
CA THR A 13 -8.23 6.33 13.91
C THR A 13 -9.44 6.73 14.75
N GLN A 14 -9.52 8.00 15.15
CA GLN A 14 -10.68 8.51 15.90
C GLN A 14 -12.01 8.36 15.16
N GLY A 15 -11.99 8.40 13.82
CA GLY A 15 -13.18 8.18 12.99
C GLY A 15 -13.60 6.72 12.83
N GLY A 16 -12.73 5.77 13.22
CA GLY A 16 -12.95 4.35 13.08
C GLY A 16 -13.07 3.87 11.63
N ARG A 17 -13.37 2.58 11.48
CA ARG A 17 -13.63 1.97 10.18
C ARG A 17 -15.03 2.33 9.68
N ASN A 18 -15.16 2.66 8.39
CA ASN A 18 -16.45 2.80 7.72
C ASN A 18 -16.60 1.80 6.56
N SER A 19 -17.83 1.62 6.06
CA SER A 19 -18.16 0.63 5.02
C SER A 19 -17.55 0.92 3.64
N SER A 20 -17.07 2.14 3.39
CA SER A 20 -16.42 2.52 2.14
C SER A 20 -14.91 2.24 2.12
N MET A 21 -14.33 1.87 3.26
CA MET A 21 -12.90 1.57 3.40
C MET A 21 -12.60 0.12 3.03
N HIS A 22 -11.55 -0.08 2.23
CA HIS A 22 -11.12 -1.41 1.81
C HIS A 22 -10.47 -2.19 2.97
N GLN A 23 -10.57 -3.51 3.01
CA GLN A 23 -10.06 -4.36 4.10
C GLN A 23 -8.60 -4.05 4.45
N ASN A 24 -7.73 -4.05 3.45
CA ASN A 24 -6.29 -3.78 3.59
C ASN A 24 -5.94 -2.28 3.45
N GLU A 25 -6.89 -1.38 3.69
CA GLU A 25 -6.63 0.07 3.64
C GLU A 25 -5.89 0.53 4.90
N ILE A 26 -4.84 1.34 4.70
CA ILE A 26 -4.09 2.03 5.75
C ILE A 26 -3.87 3.49 5.36
N PHE A 27 -3.56 4.33 6.34
CA PHE A 27 -3.38 5.77 6.16
C PHE A 27 -1.98 6.20 6.55
N ALA A 28 -1.25 6.80 5.61
CA ALA A 28 0.06 7.39 5.89
C ALA A 28 -0.07 8.55 6.88
N SER A 29 0.87 8.72 7.80
CA SER A 29 0.89 9.85 8.73
C SER A 29 2.26 10.52 8.76
N ARG A 30 2.29 11.80 9.16
CA ARG A 30 3.53 12.53 9.50
C ARG A 30 3.97 12.30 10.95
N HIS A 31 3.43 11.27 11.60
CA HIS A 31 3.85 10.89 12.94
C HIS A 31 5.22 10.19 12.86
N GLN A 32 6.25 10.91 13.31
CA GLN A 32 7.61 10.42 13.38
C GLN A 32 7.91 9.82 14.75
N ASP A 33 8.68 8.74 14.76
CA ASP A 33 9.12 8.04 15.97
C ASP A 33 10.47 7.35 15.72
N GLU A 34 11.08 6.79 16.78
CA GLU A 34 12.31 6.02 16.71
C GLU A 34 12.19 4.70 17.46
N ASN A 35 12.50 3.59 16.79
CA ASN A 35 12.42 2.25 17.37
C ASN A 35 13.72 1.46 17.16
N SER A 36 13.88 0.38 17.93
CA SER A 36 14.94 -0.59 17.68
C SER A 36 14.66 -1.32 16.37
N VAL A 37 15.72 -1.56 15.58
CA VAL A 37 15.64 -2.42 14.39
C VAL A 37 15.24 -3.86 14.73
N ALA A 38 15.43 -4.27 15.98
CA ALA A 38 14.97 -5.56 16.48
C ALA A 38 13.43 -5.69 16.55
N CYS A 39 12.69 -4.58 16.42
CA CYS A 39 11.22 -4.58 16.41
C CYS A 39 10.63 -4.79 15.01
N ILE A 40 11.45 -4.98 13.98
CA ILE A 40 10.98 -5.27 12.62
C ILE A 40 10.65 -6.76 12.52
N GLU A 41 9.40 -7.08 12.24
CA GLU A 41 8.96 -8.46 12.03
C GLU A 41 9.18 -8.90 10.59
N GLU A 42 8.64 -8.15 9.62
CA GLU A 42 8.74 -8.50 8.20
C GLU A 42 8.53 -7.30 7.26
N LYS A 43 8.72 -7.54 5.96
CA LYS A 43 8.51 -6.55 4.91
C LYS A 43 7.10 -6.65 4.36
N CYS A 44 6.42 -5.50 4.26
CA CYS A 44 5.16 -5.36 3.55
C CYS A 44 5.26 -4.33 2.42
N TYR A 45 4.20 -4.23 1.61
CA TYR A 45 4.13 -3.32 0.46
C TYR A 45 2.90 -2.42 0.57
N VAL A 46 3.11 -1.11 0.43
CA VAL A 46 2.05 -0.12 0.44
C VAL A 46 1.91 0.46 -0.96
N LEU A 47 0.73 0.31 -1.56
CA LEU A 47 0.44 0.69 -2.94
C LEU A 47 -0.52 1.87 -3.02
N THR A 48 -0.37 2.67 -4.07
CA THR A 48 -1.41 3.62 -4.46
C THR A 48 -2.67 2.89 -4.89
N PHE A 49 -3.82 3.58 -4.93
CA PHE A 49 -5.08 2.97 -5.35
C PHE A 49 -5.01 2.30 -6.74
N ALA A 50 -4.41 2.98 -7.72
CA ALA A 50 -4.27 2.43 -9.07
C ALA A 50 -3.37 1.20 -9.13
N GLU A 51 -2.29 1.16 -8.33
CA GLU A 51 -1.39 0.01 -8.24
C GLU A 51 -2.05 -1.16 -7.51
N TYR A 52 -2.77 -0.89 -6.43
CA TYR A 52 -3.47 -1.92 -5.67
C TYR A 52 -4.57 -2.59 -6.50
N CYS A 53 -5.37 -1.81 -7.24
CA CYS A 53 -6.35 -2.38 -8.18
C CYS A 53 -5.70 -3.28 -9.25
N ARG A 54 -4.53 -2.88 -9.77
CA ARG A 54 -3.75 -3.70 -10.72
C ARG A 54 -3.27 -4.99 -10.05
N PHE A 55 -2.75 -4.91 -8.83
CA PHE A 55 -2.34 -6.06 -8.04
C PHE A 55 -3.50 -7.05 -7.84
N CYS A 56 -4.66 -6.58 -7.37
CA CYS A 56 -5.84 -7.43 -7.18
C CYS A 56 -6.31 -8.09 -8.49
N ALA A 57 -6.30 -7.36 -9.60
CA ALA A 57 -6.67 -7.91 -10.90
C ALA A 57 -5.69 -9.01 -11.37
N LEU A 58 -4.38 -8.84 -11.13
CA LEU A 58 -3.37 -9.84 -11.44
C LEU A 58 -3.50 -11.07 -10.52
N ALA A 59 -3.70 -10.86 -9.22
CA ALA A 59 -3.92 -11.94 -8.25
C ALA A 59 -5.14 -12.78 -8.65
N LYS A 60 -6.27 -12.14 -8.97
CA LYS A 60 -7.49 -12.82 -9.43
C LYS A 60 -7.25 -13.65 -10.69
N ARG A 61 -6.57 -13.09 -11.70
CA ARG A 61 -6.24 -13.82 -12.94
C ARG A 61 -5.40 -15.06 -12.70
N ARG A 62 -4.46 -15.01 -11.75
CA ARG A 62 -3.62 -16.16 -11.40
C ARG A 62 -4.44 -17.28 -10.77
N VAL A 63 -5.35 -16.93 -9.86
CA VAL A 63 -6.31 -17.89 -9.28
C VAL A 63 -7.17 -18.53 -10.37
N GLU A 64 -7.57 -17.76 -11.38
CA GLU A 64 -8.34 -18.24 -12.54
C GLU A 64 -7.48 -19.00 -13.59
N GLY A 65 -6.16 -19.12 -13.40
CA GLY A 65 -5.26 -19.81 -14.34
C GLY A 65 -5.09 -19.12 -15.70
N ILE A 66 -5.42 -17.83 -15.81
CA ILE A 66 -5.36 -17.09 -17.07
C ILE A 66 -3.89 -16.76 -17.40
N PRO A 67 -3.36 -17.15 -18.59
CA PRO A 67 -1.97 -16.89 -18.96
C PRO A 67 -1.60 -15.40 -18.91
N GLY A 68 -0.49 -15.09 -18.24
CA GLY A 68 -0.11 -13.72 -17.85
C GLY A 68 0.43 -12.82 -18.95
N LYS A 69 0.78 -13.35 -20.14
CA LYS A 69 1.31 -12.53 -21.23
C LYS A 69 0.18 -12.04 -22.14
N LYS A 70 -0.41 -10.90 -21.80
CA LYS A 70 -0.92 -10.01 -22.86
C LYS A 70 0.28 -9.32 -23.48
N THR A 71 0.39 -9.40 -24.81
CA THR A 71 1.35 -8.62 -25.60
C THR A 71 1.28 -7.18 -25.13
N VAL A 72 2.36 -6.66 -24.58
CA VAL A 72 2.45 -5.28 -24.12
C VAL A 72 2.36 -4.41 -25.38
N MET A 73 1.15 -3.91 -25.68
CA MET A 73 0.91 -3.12 -26.90
C MET A 73 1.63 -1.77 -26.88
N VAL A 74 2.00 -1.29 -25.69
CA VAL A 74 2.69 -0.01 -25.48
C VAL A 74 4.07 -0.29 -24.90
N PRO A 75 5.17 0.09 -25.58
CA PRO A 75 6.52 -0.09 -25.04
C PRO A 75 6.61 0.45 -23.61
N PRO A 76 7.27 -0.28 -22.70
CA PRO A 76 7.47 0.21 -21.34
C PRO A 76 8.28 1.50 -21.39
N SER A 77 7.77 2.58 -20.79
CA SER A 77 8.55 3.79 -20.60
C SER A 77 9.56 3.57 -19.49
N GLU A 78 10.85 3.78 -19.78
CA GLU A 78 11.91 3.71 -18.77
C GLU A 78 11.76 4.83 -17.73
N GLU A 79 11.33 6.02 -18.14
CA GLU A 79 11.13 7.19 -17.26
C GLU A 79 10.03 6.96 -16.20
N TYR A 80 8.97 6.23 -16.55
CA TYR A 80 7.83 5.97 -15.66
C TYR A 80 7.86 4.55 -15.06
N SER A 81 8.97 3.82 -15.23
CA SER A 81 9.09 2.46 -14.69
C SER A 81 9.19 2.50 -13.17
N THR A 82 8.32 1.76 -12.48
CA THR A 82 8.42 1.58 -11.03
C THR A 82 9.79 0.96 -10.70
N PRO A 83 10.61 1.58 -9.84
CA PRO A 83 11.92 1.02 -9.46
C PRO A 83 11.80 -0.41 -8.92
N ALA A 84 12.77 -1.27 -9.22
CA ALA A 84 12.72 -2.69 -8.85
C ALA A 84 12.45 -2.92 -7.35
N HIS A 85 13.04 -2.11 -6.48
CA HIS A 85 12.85 -2.21 -5.03
C HIS A 85 11.43 -1.81 -4.54
N ARG A 86 10.64 -1.13 -5.39
CA ARG A 86 9.24 -0.77 -5.15
C ARG A 86 8.24 -1.70 -5.84
N LYS A 87 8.72 -2.64 -6.67
CA LYS A 87 7.85 -3.65 -7.28
C LYS A 87 7.47 -4.69 -6.24
N VAL A 88 6.20 -5.05 -6.21
CA VAL A 88 5.69 -6.17 -5.42
C VAL A 88 6.04 -7.46 -6.16
N PRO A 89 6.81 -8.38 -5.56
CA PRO A 89 7.08 -9.70 -6.12
C PRO A 89 5.79 -10.45 -6.43
N GLU A 90 5.81 -11.28 -7.47
CA GLU A 90 4.61 -12.00 -7.91
C GLU A 90 4.08 -12.98 -6.87
N ASP A 91 4.97 -13.54 -6.05
CA ASP A 91 4.73 -14.52 -5.00
C ASP A 91 4.43 -13.90 -3.62
N THR A 92 4.31 -12.56 -3.53
CA THR A 92 4.00 -11.88 -2.26
C THR A 92 2.63 -12.29 -1.75
N ASP A 93 2.53 -12.63 -0.47
CA ASP A 93 1.27 -12.86 0.23
C ASP A 93 0.37 -11.61 0.14
N PRO A 94 -0.87 -11.73 -0.37
CA PRO A 94 -1.82 -10.61 -0.42
C PRO A 94 -2.07 -9.90 0.92
N GLU A 95 -1.92 -10.59 2.06
CA GLU A 95 -2.06 -10.00 3.39
C GLU A 95 -0.94 -9.00 3.73
N LEU A 96 0.20 -9.10 3.05
CA LEU A 96 1.34 -8.17 3.17
C LEU A 96 1.25 -7.00 2.18
N VAL A 97 0.16 -6.90 1.41
CA VAL A 97 -0.06 -5.83 0.44
C VAL A 97 -1.21 -4.93 0.90
N PHE A 98 -0.88 -3.67 1.15
CA PHE A 98 -1.79 -2.66 1.68
C PHE A 98 -2.11 -1.57 0.67
N LEU A 99 -3.32 -1.02 0.76
CA LEU A 99 -3.76 0.15 0.02
C LEU A 99 -3.54 1.40 0.85
N CYS A 100 -2.89 2.42 0.28
CA CYS A 100 -2.87 3.77 0.85
C CYS A 100 -3.30 4.80 -0.20
N ARG A 101 -4.40 5.50 0.08
CA ARG A 101 -4.91 6.61 -0.76
C ARG A 101 -5.26 7.88 0.03
N HIS A 102 -5.10 7.84 1.35
CA HIS A 102 -5.37 8.97 2.23
C HIS A 102 -4.25 9.16 3.26
N VAL A 103 -4.17 10.37 3.80
CA VAL A 103 -3.23 10.74 4.86
C VAL A 103 -4.01 10.96 6.16
N TYR A 104 -3.53 10.41 7.27
CA TYR A 104 -4.08 10.63 8.60
C TYR A 104 -3.29 11.71 9.35
N ASP A 105 -3.99 12.79 9.69
CA ASP A 105 -3.50 13.84 10.58
C ASP A 105 -3.72 13.41 12.03
N PHE A 106 -2.70 12.75 12.59
CA PHE A 106 -2.75 12.20 13.95
C PHE A 106 -2.93 13.28 15.03
N ARG A 107 -2.55 14.52 14.75
CA ARG A 107 -2.66 15.63 15.71
C ARG A 107 -4.10 16.09 15.87
N HIS A 108 -4.85 16.10 14.77
CA HIS A 108 -6.24 16.58 14.74
C HIS A 108 -7.27 15.45 14.56
N GLY A 109 -6.83 14.18 14.54
CA GLY A 109 -7.72 13.03 14.50
C GLY A 109 -8.48 12.84 13.19
N ARG A 110 -8.02 13.40 12.07
CA ARG A 110 -8.78 13.47 10.81
C ARG A 110 -8.06 12.87 9.60
N ILE A 111 -8.83 12.37 8.66
CA ILE A 111 -8.33 11.87 7.37
C ILE A 111 -8.36 13.02 6.35
N LEU A 112 -7.24 13.26 5.70
CA LEU A 112 -7.07 14.26 4.64
C LEU A 112 -7.42 13.62 3.30
N LYS A 113 -8.40 14.19 2.60
CA LYS A 113 -8.86 13.71 1.28
C LYS A 113 -7.96 14.14 0.12
N ASN A 114 -7.27 15.28 0.25
CA ASN A 114 -6.29 15.80 -0.71
C ASN A 114 -5.05 16.30 0.06
N PRO A 115 -4.00 15.49 0.22
CA PRO A 115 -2.73 15.99 0.74
C PRO A 115 -2.11 16.92 -0.30
N GLN A 116 -2.04 18.23 -0.01
CA GLN A 116 -1.18 19.17 -0.72
C GLN A 116 0.25 19.09 -0.21
#